data_AF-A0A418QQ62-F1
#
_entry.id   AF-A0A418QQ62-F1
#
_cell.length_a   1.000
_cell.length_b   1.000
_cell.length_c   1.000
_cell.angle_alpha   90.00
_cell.angle_beta   90.00
_cell.angle_gamma   90.00
#
_symmetry.space_group_name_H-M   'P 1'
#
loop_
_entity.id
_entity.type
_entity.pdbx_description
1 polymer ?
#
loop_
_entity_poly.entity_id
_entity_poly.type
_entity_poly.pdbx_seq_one_letter_code
_entity_poly.pdbx_strand_id
1 'polypeptide(L)' 'MLLMLHNIQAQYASDSFLLRFQWYRPVPGLARFQISMNAVAQLVEQHTVASVLIDLHGLPSLGLDEQF' A
#
# COMPACT_ATOMS: atom_id res chain seq x y z
N MET A 1 -13.82 -6.65 -0.64
CA MET A 1 -13.99 -5.30 -0.03
C MET A 1 -12.86 -4.40 -0.51
N LEU A 2 -13.14 -3.13 -0.83
CA LEU A 2 -12.14 -2.14 -1.26
C LEU A 2 -12.00 -1.06 -0.17
N LEU A 3 -10.78 -0.84 0.33
CA LEU A 3 -10.44 0.26 1.23
C LEU A 3 -9.52 1.24 0.52
N MET A 4 -9.81 2.53 0.62
CA MET A 4 -8.98 3.59 0.03
C MET A 4 -8.13 4.23 1.12
N LEU A 5 -6.82 4.03 1.07
CA LEU A 5 -5.82 4.80 1.81
C LEU A 5 -5.30 5.92 0.91
N HIS A 6 -4.64 6.91 1.50
CA HIS A 6 -4.17 8.14 0.83
C HIS A 6 -3.73 7.94 -0.62
N ASN A 7 -2.78 7.03 -0.85
CA ASN A 7 -2.22 6.75 -2.17
C ASN A 7 -2.37 5.28 -2.59
N ILE A 8 -2.83 4.41 -1.68
CA ILE A 8 -2.90 2.97 -1.88
C ILE A 8 -4.35 2.52 -1.70
N GLN A 9 -4.84 1.70 -2.61
CA GLN A 9 -6.07 0.93 -2.42
C GLN A 9 -5.75 -0.47 -1.91
N ALA A 10 -6.56 -0.97 -0.98
CA ALA A 10 -6.48 -2.34 -0.48
C ALA A 10 -7.71 -3.14 -0.92
N GLN A 11 -7.48 -4.31 -1.50
CA GLN A 11 -8.50 -5.24 -1.98
C GLN A 11 -8.36 -6.57 -1.25
N TYR A 12 -9.40 -6.97 -0.53
CA TYR A 12 -9.46 -8.29 0.11
C TYR A 12 -10.24 -9.27 -0.76
N ALA A 13 -9.58 -10.36 -1.15
CA ALA A 13 -10.16 -11.52 -1.82
C ALA A 13 -10.37 -12.64 -0.79
N SER A 14 -11.62 -12.81 -0.36
CA SER A 14 -11.99 -13.78 0.69
C SER A 14 -11.66 -15.21 0.32
N ASP A 15 -11.82 -15.56 -0.95
CA ASP A 15 -11.70 -16.94 -1.44
C ASP A 15 -10.26 -17.46 -1.36
N SER A 16 -9.29 -16.55 -1.32
CA SER A 16 -7.85 -16.84 -1.21
C SER A 16 -7.20 -16.28 0.04
N PHE A 17 -7.98 -15.67 0.96
CA PHE A 17 -7.47 -14.96 2.14
C PHE A 17 -6.35 -13.96 1.80
N LEU A 18 -6.44 -13.35 0.62
CA LEU A 18 -5.41 -12.50 0.05
C LEU A 18 -5.78 -11.03 0.19
N LEU A 19 -4.85 -10.24 0.72
CA LEU A 19 -4.93 -8.79 0.71
C LEU A 19 -3.98 -8.20 -0.32
N ARG A 20 -4.52 -7.55 -1.34
CA ARG A 20 -3.76 -6.85 -2.37
C ARG A 20 -3.72 -5.35 -2.09
N PHE A 21 -2.54 -4.76 -2.13
CA PHE A 21 -2.32 -3.32 -2.12
C PHE A 21 -1.89 -2.83 -3.51
N GLN A 22 -2.45 -1.72 -3.98
CA GLN A 22 -2.13 -1.14 -5.28
C GLN A 22 -2.12 0.39 -5.20
N TRP A 23 -1.22 1.05 -5.93
CA TRP A 23 -1.18 2.50 -6.03
C TRP A 23 -2.21 2.96 -7.08
N TYR A 24 -3.06 3.94 -6.73
CA TYR A 24 -4.10 4.42 -7.66
C TYR A 24 -3.77 5.78 -8.31
N ARG A 25 -2.78 6.51 -7.78
CA ARG A 25 -2.21 7.72 -8.40
C ARG A 25 -0.72 7.83 -8.10
N PRO A 26 0.11 8.20 -9.10
CA PRO A 26 1.46 8.66 -8.84
C PRO A 26 1.35 10.05 -8.19
N VAL A 27 1.24 10.07 -6.86
CA VAL A 27 1.36 11.31 -6.10
C VAL A 27 2.83 11.39 -5.65
N PRO A 28 3.62 12.36 -6.12
CA PRO A 28 4.99 12.56 -5.66
C PRO A 28 5.02 12.90 -4.17
N GLY A 29 6.11 12.55 -3.50
CA GLY A 29 6.34 12.88 -2.10
C GLY A 29 6.47 11.68 -1.16
N LEU A 30 7.68 11.52 -0.62
CA LEU A 30 8.05 10.55 0.41
C LEU A 30 7.10 10.49 1.62
N ALA A 31 6.57 11.63 2.09
CA ALA A 31 5.72 11.67 3.27
C ALA A 31 4.41 10.88 3.11
N ARG A 32 3.72 11.00 1.95
CA ARG A 32 2.47 10.25 1.70
C ARG A 32 2.74 8.78 1.42
N PHE A 33 3.88 8.48 0.82
CA PHE A 33 4.36 7.11 0.67
C PHE A 33 4.56 6.45 2.04
N GLN A 34 5.29 7.09 2.96
CA GLN A 34 5.50 6.60 4.32
C GLN A 34 4.19 6.38 5.07
N ILE A 35 3.26 7.33 5.02
CA ILE A 35 1.93 7.18 5.65
C ILE A 35 1.21 5.93 5.11
N SER A 36 1.26 5.72 3.80
CA SER A 36 0.58 4.58 3.16
C SER A 36 1.24 3.25 3.55
N MET A 37 2.57 3.19 3.60
CA MET A 37 3.30 1.99 4.03
C MET A 37 3.11 1.68 5.52
N ASN A 38 3.03 2.69 6.38
CA ASN A 38 2.72 2.48 7.80
C ASN A 38 1.32 1.88 8.00
N ALA A 39 0.34 2.32 7.22
CA ALA A 39 -1.00 1.74 7.24
C ALA A 39 -1.01 0.27 6.77
N VAL A 40 -0.22 -0.07 5.74
CA VAL A 40 -0.01 -1.46 5.32
C VAL A 40 0.61 -2.28 6.45
N ALA A 41 1.68 -1.77 7.09
CA ALA A 41 2.36 -2.46 8.18
C ALA A 41 1.42 -2.76 9.36
N GLN A 42 0.63 -1.77 9.79
CA GLN A 42 -0.36 -1.94 10.86
C GLN A 42 -1.39 -3.04 10.54
N LEU A 43 -1.84 -3.14 9.29
CA LEU A 43 -2.78 -4.19 8.88
C LEU A 43 -2.15 -5.60 8.90
N VAL A 44 -0.87 -5.70 8.56
CA VAL A 44 -0.14 -6.97 8.63
C VAL A 44 0.13 -7.39 10.08
N GLU A 45 0.48 -6.44 10.94
CA GLU A 45 0.74 -6.66 12.36
C GLU A 45 -0.50 -7.15 13.13
N GLN A 46 -1.71 -6.83 12.67
CA GLN A 46 -2.96 -7.33 13.26
C GLN A 46 -3.21 -8.83 13.02
N HIS A 47 -2.33 -9.52 12.27
CA HIS A 47 -2.38 -10.97 11.99
C HIS A 47 -3.72 -11.46 11.42
N THR A 48 -4.50 -10.56 10.82
CA THR A 48 -5.85 -10.85 10.32
C THR A 48 -5.83 -11.36 8.87
N VAL A 49 -4.66 -11.36 8.23
CA VAL A 49 -4.46 -11.69 6.82
C VAL A 49 -3.34 -12.71 6.66
N ALA A 50 -3.64 -13.80 5.97
CA ALA A 50 -2.71 -14.93 5.79
C ALA A 50 -1.66 -14.68 4.71
N SER A 51 -1.96 -13.80 3.75
CA SER A 51 -1.08 -13.49 2.63
C SER A 51 -1.31 -12.08 2.11
N VAL A 52 -0.22 -11.43 1.70
CA VAL A 52 -0.22 -10.05 1.20
C VAL A 52 0.44 -10.00 -0.18
N LEU A 53 -0.19 -9.29 -1.11
CA LEU A 53 0.38 -8.94 -2.39
C LEU A 53 0.52 -7.42 -2.49
N ILE A 54 1.72 -6.94 -2.81
CA ILE A 54 1.99 -5.53 -3.03
C ILE A 54 2.24 -5.33 -4.53
N ASP A 55 1.33 -4.66 -5.21
CA ASP A 55 1.43 -4.35 -6.64
C ASP A 55 2.18 -3.05 -6.85
N LEU A 56 3.44 -3.12 -7.28
CA LEU A 56 4.31 -1.95 -7.47
C LEU A 56 3.98 -1.12 -8.73
N HIS A 57 2.96 -1.46 -9.51
CA HIS A 57 2.54 -0.60 -10.61
C HIS A 57 2.03 0.74 -10.10
N GLY A 58 2.53 1.83 -10.68
CA GLY A 58 2.19 3.19 -10.25
C GLY A 58 2.89 3.62 -8.95
N LEU A 59 3.87 2.84 -8.47
CA LEU A 59 4.77 3.26 -7.40
C LEU A 59 5.40 4.61 -7.81
N PRO A 60 5.29 5.66 -6.97
CA PRO A 60 5.92 6.94 -7.27
C PRO A 60 7.44 6.74 -7.41
N SER A 61 8.04 7.43 -8.37
CA SER A 61 9.50 7.51 -8.45
C SER A 61 10.00 8.24 -7.21
N LEU A 62 10.48 7.49 -6.22
CA LEU A 62 11.20 8.05 -5.08
C LEU A 62 12.58 8.43 -5.59
N GLY A 63 12.72 9.66 -6.08
CA GLY A 63 14.03 10.21 -6.43
C GLY A 63 14.91 10.27 -5.18
N LEU A 64 16.22 10.04 -5.35
CA LEU A 64 17.20 10.28 -4.28
C LEU A 64 17.08 11.71 -3.71
N ASP A 65 16.64 12.65 -4.54
CA ASP A 65 16.41 14.05 -4.21
C ASP A 65 15.30 14.28 -3.17
N GLU A 66 14.41 13.30 -2.93
CA GLU A 66 13.37 13.36 -1.89
C GLU A 66 13.81 12.71 -0.55
N GLN A 67 15.01 12.11 -0.50
CA GLN A 67 15.54 11.42 0.70
C GLN A 67 16.42 12.31 1.60
N PHE A 68 16.78 13.53 1.15
CA PHE A 68 17.70 14.44 1.85
C PHE A 68 17.09 15.82 2.12
#